data_AF-A0A9D5CDF1-F1
#
_entry.id   AF-A0A9D5CDF1-F1
#
_cell.length_a   1.000
_cell.length_b   1.000
_cell.length_c   1.000
_cell.angle_alpha   90.00
_cell.angle_beta   90.00
_cell.angle_gamma   90.00
#
_symmetry.space_group_name_H-M   'P 1'
#
loop_
_entity.id
_entity.type
_entity.pdbx_description
1 polymer ?
#
loop_
_entity_poly.entity_id
_entity_poly.type
_entity_poly.pdbx_seq_one_letter_code
_entity_poly.pdbx_strand_id
1 'polypeptide(L)'
;MGLGKTLQAISLLSYLKVNHNSTGPFLVLCPLSVTDGWMSEFVKFCPILRVLRYVGDKENRRDLRRMMHEHLRKQSPSIDGQLELPFDVLLTTYDLALLDQDFLSQIPWHYVVVDEAQRLKNPSSVLYSVLQQHFIMPRRLLMTGTPIQNNLTEL
;
A
#
# COMPACT_ATOMS: atom_id res chain seq x y z
N MET A 1 -13.35 -13.94 -3.63
CA MET A 1 -13.24 -15.12 -4.52
C MET A 1 -11.84 -15.72 -4.44
N GLY A 2 -11.73 -16.96 -3.94
CA GLY A 2 -10.50 -17.64 -3.50
C GLY A 2 -9.57 -18.18 -4.60
N LEU A 3 -9.39 -17.45 -5.69
CA LEU A 3 -8.48 -17.82 -6.79
C LEU A 3 -7.00 -17.51 -6.48
N GLY A 4 -6.67 -17.10 -5.25
CA GLY A 4 -5.29 -16.82 -4.84
C GLY A 4 -4.72 -15.47 -5.31
N LYS A 5 -5.57 -14.49 -5.64
CA LYS A 5 -5.10 -13.14 -6.05
C LYS A 5 -4.19 -12.49 -5.01
N THR A 6 -4.55 -12.60 -3.73
CA THR A 6 -3.74 -12.10 -2.61
C THR A 6 -2.35 -12.75 -2.62
N LEU A 7 -2.29 -14.08 -2.72
CA LEU A 7 -1.02 -14.80 -2.82
C LEU A 7 -0.19 -14.37 -4.04
N GLN A 8 -0.83 -14.20 -5.20
CA GLN A 8 -0.14 -13.72 -6.41
C GLN A 8 0.45 -12.33 -6.21
N ALA A 9 -0.29 -11.41 -5.58
CA ALA A 9 0.20 -10.07 -5.26
C ALA A 9 1.36 -10.11 -4.25
N ILE A 10 1.27 -10.94 -3.21
CA ILE A 10 2.34 -11.12 -2.23
C ILE A 10 3.61 -11.67 -2.91
N SER A 11 3.46 -12.70 -3.76
CA SER A 11 4.57 -13.26 -4.54
C SER A 11 5.24 -12.22 -5.44
N LEU A 12 4.45 -11.34 -6.07
CA LEU A 12 4.98 -10.22 -6.86
C LEU A 12 5.80 -9.25 -5.99
N LEU A 13 5.26 -8.81 -4.84
CA LEU A 13 5.98 -7.91 -3.93
C LEU A 13 7.26 -8.55 -3.40
N SER A 14 7.21 -9.83 -3.06
CA SER A 14 8.38 -10.61 -2.63
C SER A 14 9.44 -10.67 -3.72
N TYR A 15 9.04 -10.95 -4.96
CA TYR A 15 9.94 -10.99 -6.11
C TYR A 15 10.62 -9.64 -6.33
N LEU A 16 9.85 -8.54 -6.27
CA LEU A 16 10.40 -7.19 -6.43
C LEU A 16 11.45 -6.84 -5.36
N LYS A 17 11.20 -7.25 -4.11
CA LYS A 17 12.13 -7.04 -3.00
C LYS A 17 13.41 -7.85 -3.15
N VAL A 18 13.30 -9.15 -3.45
CA VAL A 18 14.44 -10.09 -3.47
C VAL A 18 15.30 -9.89 -4.71
N ASN A 19 14.71 -9.62 -5.87
CA ASN A 19 15.47 -9.45 -7.11
C ASN A 19 16.00 -8.02 -7.32
N HIS A 20 16.02 -7.20 -6.25
CA HIS A 20 16.65 -5.88 -6.19
C HIS A 20 16.24 -4.82 -7.24
N ASN A 21 15.17 -5.05 -8.01
CA ASN A 21 14.65 -4.04 -8.95
C ASN A 21 13.93 -2.87 -8.23
N SER A 22 13.48 -3.06 -6.98
CA SER A 22 12.93 -2.00 -6.14
C SER A 22 12.86 -2.47 -4.67
N THR A 23 13.59 -1.80 -3.78
CA THR A 23 13.69 -2.17 -2.35
C THR A 23 12.47 -1.78 -1.51
N GLY A 24 11.40 -1.27 -2.13
CA GLY A 24 10.26 -0.63 -1.45
C GLY A 24 10.43 0.89 -1.38
N PRO A 25 9.43 1.63 -0.85
CA PRO A 25 8.28 1.11 -0.12
C PRO A 25 7.11 0.67 -1.00
N PHE A 26 6.38 -0.34 -0.55
CA PHE A 26 5.15 -0.83 -1.18
C PHE A 26 3.91 -0.46 -0.37
N LEU A 27 2.81 -0.16 -1.06
CA LEU A 27 1.52 0.15 -0.44
C LEU A 27 0.49 -0.91 -0.84
N VAL A 28 -0.31 -1.37 0.11
CA VAL A 28 -1.52 -2.17 -0.16
C VAL A 28 -2.73 -1.40 0.36
N LEU A 29 -3.63 -1.04 -0.56
CA LEU A 29 -4.93 -0.45 -0.28
C LEU A 29 -6.00 -1.53 -0.38
N CYS A 30 -6.75 -1.76 0.69
CA CYS A 30 -7.81 -2.76 0.71
C CYS A 30 -9.00 -2.33 1.59
N PRO A 31 -10.18 -2.98 1.48
CA PRO A 31 -11.26 -2.79 2.44
C PRO A 31 -10.84 -3.15 3.87
N LEU A 32 -11.38 -2.45 4.87
CA LEU A 32 -11.07 -2.71 6.29
C LEU A 32 -11.28 -4.18 6.67
N SER A 33 -12.37 -4.79 6.17
CA SER A 33 -12.77 -6.17 6.47
C SER A 33 -11.79 -7.24 6.02
N VAL A 34 -10.87 -6.94 5.09
CA VAL A 34 -9.88 -7.91 4.59
C VAL A 34 -8.47 -7.65 5.11
N THR A 35 -8.26 -6.61 5.92
CA THR A 35 -6.93 -6.26 6.45
C THR A 35 -6.30 -7.38 7.27
N ASP A 36 -7.07 -8.05 8.13
CA ASP A 36 -6.58 -9.20 8.91
C ASP A 36 -6.27 -10.42 8.04
N GLY A 37 -7.04 -10.60 6.95
CA GLY A 37 -6.77 -11.64 5.95
C GLY A 37 -5.44 -11.39 5.23
N TRP A 38 -5.21 -10.17 4.76
CA TRP A 38 -3.92 -9.77 4.16
C TRP A 38 -2.74 -9.99 5.11
N MET A 39 -2.86 -9.59 6.38
CA MET A 39 -1.81 -9.82 7.37
C MET A 39 -1.52 -11.31 7.57
N SER A 40 -2.57 -12.14 7.67
CA SER A 40 -2.42 -13.59 7.84
C SER A 40 -1.72 -14.23 6.64
N GLU A 41 -2.04 -13.78 5.43
CA GLU A 41 -1.42 -14.26 4.19
C GLU A 41 0.06 -13.84 4.08
N PHE A 42 0.41 -12.60 4.45
CA PHE A 42 1.81 -12.16 4.51
C PHE A 42 2.62 -12.98 5.50
N VAL A 43 2.11 -13.19 6.72
CA VAL A 43 2.79 -14.01 7.74
C VAL A 43 2.98 -15.45 7.26
N LYS A 44 1.97 -16.02 6.59
CA LYS A 44 1.99 -17.40 6.12
C LYS A 44 2.92 -17.61 4.92
N PHE A 45 2.87 -16.72 3.93
CA PHE A 45 3.49 -16.95 2.62
C PHE A 45 4.76 -16.15 2.38
N CYS A 46 4.98 -15.04 3.09
CA CYS A 46 6.16 -14.20 2.90
C CYS A 46 6.59 -13.51 4.22
N PRO A 47 7.00 -14.27 5.25
CA PRO A 47 7.37 -13.71 6.55
C PRO A 47 8.64 -12.85 6.51
N ILE A 48 9.40 -12.89 5.41
CA ILE A 48 10.59 -12.06 5.20
C ILE A 48 10.24 -10.58 4.92
N LEU A 49 9.03 -10.29 4.41
CA LEU A 49 8.59 -8.92 4.19
C LEU A 49 8.13 -8.32 5.51
N ARG A 50 8.72 -7.18 5.89
CA ARG A 50 8.28 -6.41 7.06
C ARG A 50 7.00 -5.67 6.69
N VAL A 51 5.86 -6.14 7.18
CA VAL A 51 4.55 -5.55 6.89
C VAL A 51 4.08 -4.71 8.06
N LEU A 52 3.81 -3.43 7.82
CA LEU A 52 3.20 -2.54 8.78
C LEU A 52 1.69 -2.40 8.49
N ARG A 53 0.86 -2.82 9.45
CA ARG A 53 -0.57 -2.56 9.41
C ARG A 53 -0.86 -1.15 9.92
N TYR A 54 -1.17 -0.24 9.00
CA TYR A 54 -1.58 1.13 9.31
C TYR A 54 -3.10 1.21 9.40
N VAL A 55 -3.65 0.71 10.51
CA VAL A 55 -5.08 0.70 10.81
C VAL A 55 -5.27 1.03 12.30
N GLY A 56 -6.44 1.54 12.66
CA GLY A 56 -6.81 1.81 14.04
C GLY A 56 -7.21 3.26 14.28
N ASP A 57 -7.34 3.61 15.55
CA ASP A 57 -7.73 4.95 15.95
C ASP A 57 -6.64 5.99 15.66
N LYS A 58 -6.96 7.24 15.96
CA LYS A 58 -6.07 8.38 15.71
C LYS A 58 -4.81 8.33 16.56
N GLU A 59 -4.88 7.76 17.77
CA GLU A 59 -3.76 7.69 18.70
C GLU A 59 -2.74 6.64 18.23
N ASN A 60 -3.20 5.43 17.92
CA ASN A 60 -2.36 4.38 17.35
C ASN A 60 -1.65 4.85 16.08
N ARG A 61 -2.38 5.50 15.16
CA ARG A 61 -1.79 6.05 13.93
C ARG A 61 -0.77 7.15 14.20
N ARG A 62 -0.99 8.00 15.22
CA ARG A 62 -0.03 9.02 15.63
C ARG A 62 1.28 8.39 16.12
N ASP A 63 1.20 7.30 16.87
CA ASP A 63 2.37 6.61 17.40
C ASP A 63 3.13 5.86 16.30
N LEU A 64 2.42 5.24 15.35
CA LEU A 64 3.04 4.68 14.14
C LEU A 64 3.81 5.72 13.34
N ARG A 65 3.22 6.91 13.10
CA ARG A 65 3.90 8.02 12.42
C ARG A 65 5.13 8.50 13.18
N ARG A 66 5.04 8.60 14.51
CA ARG A 66 6.18 8.99 15.36
C ARG A 66 7.32 7.99 15.22
N MET A 67 7.02 6.70 15.31
CA MET A 67 8.01 5.62 15.14
C MET A 67 8.71 5.70 13.77
N MET A 68 7.95 5.96 12.69
CA MET A 68 8.52 6.15 11.35
C MET A 68 9.45 7.37 11.29
N HIS A 69 9.03 8.52 11.82
CA HIS A 69 9.86 9.72 11.85
C HIS A 69 11.15 9.52 12.68
N GLU A 70 11.05 8.85 13.82
CA GLU A 70 12.22 8.53 14.65
C GLU A 70 13.20 7.60 13.93
N HIS A 71 12.70 6.60 13.18
CA HIS A 71 13.53 5.74 12.37
C HIS A 71 14.31 6.56 11.33
N LEU A 72 13.61 7.40 10.57
CA LEU A 72 14.21 8.26 9.54
C LEU A 72 15.24 9.26 10.10
N ARG A 73 15.02 9.78 11.32
CA ARG A 73 15.98 10.71 11.97
C ARG A 73 17.24 10.02 12.48
N LYS A 74 17.14 8.76 12.89
CA LYS A 74 18.29 7.98 13.41
C LYS A 74 19.21 7.48 12.30
N GLN A 75 18.74 7.47 11.06
CA GLN A 75 19.57 7.08 9.93
C GLN A 75 20.44 8.24 9.46
N SER A 76 21.73 7.97 9.27
CA SER A 76 22.61 8.87 8.50
C SER A 76 22.12 8.91 7.05
N PRO A 77 22.27 10.04 6.33
CA PRO A 77 21.96 10.10 4.91
C PRO A 77 22.73 9.01 4.18
N SER A 78 22.01 8.04 3.65
CA SER A 78 22.55 6.97 2.82
C SER A 78 23.18 7.59 1.57
N ILE A 79 24.35 7.07 1.17
CA ILE A 79 25.15 7.59 0.03
C ILE A 79 24.34 7.59 -1.28
N ASP A 80 23.33 6.72 -1.37
CA ASP A 80 22.48 6.54 -2.56
C ASP A 80 21.10 7.24 -2.46
N GLY A 81 20.83 8.01 -1.39
CA GLY A 81 19.57 8.74 -1.21
C GLY A 81 18.32 7.86 -1.04
N GLN A 82 18.47 6.56 -0.82
CA GLN A 82 17.34 5.65 -0.60
C GLN A 82 16.74 5.85 0.80
N LEU A 83 15.45 6.15 0.83
CA LEU A 83 14.64 6.24 2.05
C LEU A 83 14.42 4.83 2.62
N GLU A 84 15.20 4.45 3.64
CA GLU A 84 14.97 3.18 4.32
C GLU A 84 13.90 3.36 5.41
N LEU A 85 12.77 2.71 5.19
CA LEU A 85 11.64 2.71 6.10
C LEU A 85 11.70 1.50 7.04
N PRO A 86 11.08 1.57 8.23
CA PRO A 86 11.05 0.44 9.17
C PRO A 86 10.19 -0.74 8.69
N PHE A 87 9.63 -0.65 7.47
CA PHE A 87 8.78 -1.65 6.83
C PHE A 87 9.08 -1.70 5.33
N ASP A 88 8.72 -2.81 4.70
CA ASP A 88 8.76 -2.98 3.25
C ASP A 88 7.38 -2.75 2.62
N VAL A 89 6.32 -3.16 3.32
CA VAL A 89 4.92 -3.00 2.90
C VAL A 89 4.12 -2.25 3.97
N LEU A 90 3.37 -1.23 3.56
CA LEU A 90 2.34 -0.60 4.39
C LEU A 90 0.96 -1.08 3.91
N LEU A 91 0.19 -1.67 4.81
CA LEU A 91 -1.19 -2.10 4.58
C LEU A 91 -2.14 -1.11 5.23
N THR A 92 -3.01 -0.48 4.44
CA THR A 92 -4.01 0.48 4.94
C THR A 92 -5.34 0.36 4.18
N THR A 93 -6.32 1.16 4.58
CA THR A 93 -7.64 1.23 3.98
C THR A 93 -7.83 2.48 3.14
N TYR A 94 -8.82 2.45 2.26
CA TYR A 94 -9.20 3.60 1.45
C TYR A 94 -9.56 4.84 2.28
N ASP A 95 -10.32 4.65 3.36
CA ASP A 95 -10.76 5.75 4.22
C ASP A 95 -9.58 6.38 4.96
N LEU A 96 -8.61 5.57 5.40
CA LEU A 96 -7.39 6.06 6.03
C LEU A 96 -6.43 6.69 5.03
N ALA A 97 -6.38 6.22 3.79
CA ALA A 97 -5.61 6.84 2.72
C ALA A 97 -6.10 8.26 2.43
N LEU A 98 -7.42 8.49 2.51
CA LEU A 98 -8.03 9.82 2.42
C LEU A 98 -7.78 10.65 3.68
N LEU A 99 -8.05 10.09 4.86
CA LEU A 99 -7.97 10.81 6.13
C LEU A 99 -6.54 11.27 6.45
N ASP A 100 -5.54 10.43 6.13
CA ASP A 100 -4.12 10.69 6.40
C ASP A 100 -3.33 10.93 5.11
N GLN A 101 -3.99 11.44 4.06
CA GLN A 101 -3.37 11.70 2.76
C GLN A 101 -2.10 12.56 2.88
N ASP A 102 -2.10 13.58 3.75
CA ASP A 102 -0.97 14.49 3.92
C ASP A 102 0.28 13.79 4.42
N PHE A 103 0.12 12.74 5.23
CA PHE A 103 1.24 11.93 5.71
C PHE A 103 1.63 10.87 4.68
N LEU A 104 0.65 10.11 4.17
CA LEU A 104 0.92 8.97 3.29
C LEU A 104 1.44 9.40 1.91
N SER A 105 1.11 10.60 1.45
CA SER A 105 1.63 11.18 0.20
C SER A 105 3.11 11.59 0.26
N GLN A 106 3.67 11.80 1.46
CA GLN A 106 5.09 12.12 1.63
C GLN A 106 6.00 10.94 1.31
N ILE A 107 5.45 9.72 1.27
CA ILE A 107 6.19 8.50 0.98
C ILE A 107 6.11 8.24 -0.53
N PRO A 108 7.26 8.16 -1.25
CA PRO A 108 7.27 7.82 -2.66
C PRO A 108 7.08 6.31 -2.84
N TRP A 109 5.83 5.88 -3.03
CA TRP A 109 5.47 4.46 -3.14
C TRP A 109 5.97 3.87 -4.46
N HIS A 110 6.92 2.94 -4.40
CA HIS A 110 7.47 2.32 -5.61
C HIS A 110 6.50 1.37 -6.31
N TYR A 111 5.59 0.76 -5.54
CA TYR A 111 4.56 -0.13 -6.06
C TYR A 111 3.33 -0.08 -5.16
N VAL A 112 2.15 0.00 -5.78
CA VAL A 112 0.87 0.02 -5.07
C VAL A 112 0.01 -1.14 -5.53
N VAL A 113 -0.54 -1.90 -4.58
CA VAL A 113 -1.56 -2.90 -4.81
C VAL A 113 -2.90 -2.33 -4.34
N VAL A 114 -3.90 -2.36 -5.20
CA VAL A 114 -5.26 -1.91 -4.91
C VAL A 114 -6.18 -3.12 -4.99
N ASP A 115 -6.70 -3.54 -3.84
CA ASP A 115 -7.59 -4.69 -3.71
C ASP A 115 -9.06 -4.27 -3.66
N GLU A 116 -9.93 -5.03 -4.31
CA GLU A 116 -11.30 -4.61 -4.63
C GLU A 116 -11.32 -3.24 -5.36
N ALA A 117 -10.48 -3.14 -6.41
CA ALA A 117 -10.23 -1.93 -7.19
C ALA A 117 -11.47 -1.32 -7.86
N GLN A 118 -12.61 -2.03 -7.89
CA GLN A 118 -13.88 -1.43 -8.28
C GLN A 118 -14.27 -0.20 -7.44
N ARG A 119 -13.68 -0.04 -6.24
CA ARG A 119 -13.77 1.19 -5.44
C ARG A 119 -13.25 2.44 -6.19
N LEU A 120 -12.38 2.27 -7.18
CA LEU A 120 -11.82 3.35 -7.99
C LEU A 120 -12.52 3.54 -9.34
N LYS A 121 -13.68 2.91 -9.58
CA LYS A 121 -14.42 3.00 -10.86
C LYS A 121 -14.84 4.40 -11.27
N ASN A 122 -15.03 5.30 -10.31
CA ASN A 122 -15.47 6.67 -10.58
C ASN A 122 -14.27 7.64 -10.56
N PRO A 123 -13.81 8.14 -11.73
CA PRO A 123 -12.70 9.09 -11.81
C PRO A 123 -13.00 10.44 -11.13
N SER A 124 -14.29 10.77 -10.96
CA SER A 124 -14.73 11.98 -10.24
C SER A 124 -14.79 11.79 -8.73
N SER A 125 -14.45 10.61 -8.21
CA SER A 125 -14.44 10.39 -6.76
C SER A 125 -13.27 11.10 -6.09
N VAL A 126 -13.50 11.60 -4.87
CA VAL A 126 -12.46 12.24 -4.04
C VAL A 126 -11.26 11.30 -3.84
N LEU A 127 -11.51 10.02 -3.59
CA LEU A 127 -10.47 8.99 -3.47
C LEU A 127 -9.59 8.92 -4.73
N TYR A 128 -10.20 8.85 -5.91
CA TYR A 128 -9.46 8.77 -7.16
C TYR A 128 -8.62 10.02 -7.38
N SER A 129 -9.20 11.22 -7.18
CA SER A 129 -8.47 12.48 -7.30
C SER A 129 -7.30 12.57 -6.31
N VAL A 130 -7.53 12.21 -5.04
CA VAL A 130 -6.49 12.25 -4.00
C VAL A 130 -5.34 11.31 -4.35
N LEU A 131 -5.64 10.05 -4.67
CA LEU A 131 -4.60 9.09 -5.04
C LEU A 131 -3.84 9.57 -6.28
N GLN A 132 -4.52 10.05 -7.32
CA GLN A 132 -3.87 10.49 -8.55
C GLN A 132 -3.01 11.75 -8.38
N GLN A 133 -3.46 12.72 -7.59
CA GLN A 133 -2.82 14.04 -7.50
C GLN A 133 -1.77 14.11 -6.39
N HIS A 134 -1.96 13.41 -5.28
CA HIS A 134 -1.10 13.54 -4.10
C HIS A 134 -0.12 12.38 -3.95
N PHE A 135 -0.46 11.16 -4.39
CA PHE A 135 0.39 10.00 -4.17
C PHE A 135 1.35 9.77 -5.35
N ILE A 136 2.64 9.64 -5.04
CA ILE A 136 3.64 9.18 -6.01
C ILE A 136 3.58 7.65 -6.07
N MET A 137 3.02 7.12 -7.16
CA MET A 137 2.79 5.67 -7.35
C MET A 137 2.97 5.23 -8.82
N PRO A 138 4.21 5.17 -9.33
CA PRO A 138 4.49 4.90 -10.75
C PRO A 138 4.03 3.51 -11.21
N ARG A 139 3.90 2.54 -10.31
CA ARG A 139 3.47 1.17 -10.62
C ARG A 139 2.30 0.78 -9.74
N ARG A 140 1.23 0.29 -10.38
CA ARG A 140 -0.04 -0.04 -9.72
C ARG A 140 -0.54 -1.38 -10.22
N LEU A 141 -0.87 -2.28 -9.30
CA LEU A 141 -1.60 -3.51 -9.56
C LEU A 141 -3.04 -3.32 -9.04
N LEU A 142 -4.00 -3.30 -9.98
CA LEU A 142 -5.42 -3.22 -9.65
C LEU A 142 -6.01 -4.63 -9.65
N MET A 143 -6.55 -5.06 -8.51
CA MET A 143 -7.20 -6.36 -8.35
C MET A 143 -8.67 -6.16 -8.01
N THR A 144 -9.55 -6.81 -8.76
CA THR A 144 -11.00 -6.75 -8.52
C THR A 144 -11.60 -8.13 -8.76
N GLY A 145 -12.56 -8.52 -7.92
CA GLY A 145 -13.40 -9.69 -8.18
C GLY A 145 -14.58 -9.39 -9.12
N THR A 146 -14.84 -8.11 -9.39
CA THR A 146 -15.97 -7.65 -10.21
C THR A 146 -15.47 -7.16 -11.58
N PRO A 147 -16.13 -7.53 -12.69
CA PRO A 147 -15.76 -7.02 -14.00
C PRO A 147 -15.88 -5.48 -14.04
N ILE A 148 -14.86 -4.84 -14.61
CA ILE A 148 -14.83 -3.40 -14.93
C ILE A 148 -15.24 -3.30 -16.40
N GLN A 149 -16.53 -3.42 -16.70
CA GLN A 149 -17.06 -3.38 -18.07
C GLN A 149 -18.51 -2.86 -18.10
N ASN A 150 -18.96 -2.06 -17.12
CA ASN A 150 -20.34 -1.57 -17.16
C ASN A 150 -20.50 -0.33 -18.06
N ASN A 151 -19.41 0.39 -18.37
CA ASN A 151 -19.40 1.52 -19.31
C ASN A 151 -17.98 1.74 -19.88
N LEU A 152 -17.86 2.31 -21.09
CA LEU A 152 -16.57 2.67 -21.72
C LEU A 152 -15.76 3.65 -20.88
N THR A 153 -16.42 4.46 -20.04
CA THR A 153 -15.75 5.38 -19.11
C THR A 153 -15.08 4.65 -17.93
N GLU A 154 -15.40 3.37 -17.69
CA GLU A 154 -14.74 2.54 -16.68
C GLU A 154 -13.44 1.89 -17.19
N LEU A 155 -13.18 1.90 -18.51
CA LEU A 155 -12.05 1.29 -19.21
C LEU A 155 -10.91 2.30 -19.42
#